data_AF-A0A2R9C852-F1
#
_entry.id   AF-A0A2R9C852-F1
#
_cell.length_a   1.000
_cell.length_b   1.000
_cell.length_c   1.000
_cell.angle_alpha   90.00
_cell.angle_beta   90.00
_cell.angle_gamma   90.00
#
_symmetry.space_group_name_H-M   'P 1'
#
loop_
_entity.id
_entity.type
_entity.pdbx_description
1 polymer ?
#
loop_
_entity_poly.entity_id
_entity_poly.type
_entity_poly.pdbx_seq_one_letter_code
_entity_poly.pdbx_strand_id
1 'polypeptide(L)'
;MRALVLLLSLFLLGGQAQHGSDWTYSVQISLPSTMRMTAADGTVYIAQQMHFHWGGASSDISGSEHTVDGIRHVIEIHVVHYNSKYKSYDIAQDAPDGLAVLAAFVEVKNYPENTYYSNFISHLANIKYPGQRTTLTGLDIQDMLPRNLQHYYTYHGSLTTPPCTENVHWFVLADFVKLSRTQVWKLENSLLDHRNKTIHNDYRRTQPLNHRVVESNFPNQEYTLGSEFQFYLRKIEEILDYLRRALN
;
A
#
# COMPACT_ATOMS: atom_id res chain seq x y z
N MET A 1 -7.94 -0.41 33.41
CA MET A 1 -8.36 -0.48 32.00
C MET A 1 -7.63 -1.64 31.36
N ARG A 2 -8.34 -2.69 30.93
CA ARG A 2 -7.70 -3.79 30.19
C ARG A 2 -7.46 -3.31 28.76
N ALA A 3 -6.21 -3.16 28.36
CA ALA A 3 -5.86 -2.97 26.95
C ALA A 3 -6.44 -4.18 26.20
N LEU A 4 -7.41 -3.93 25.32
CA LEU A 4 -7.97 -4.96 24.47
C LEU A 4 -6.82 -5.39 23.53
N VAL A 5 -6.21 -6.54 23.80
CA VAL A 5 -5.21 -7.11 22.89
C VAL A 5 -5.99 -7.51 21.64
N LEU A 6 -5.97 -6.66 20.61
CA LEU A 6 -6.51 -7.02 19.32
C LEU A 6 -5.61 -8.09 18.70
N LEU A 7 -6.13 -9.31 18.66
CA LEU A 7 -5.54 -10.41 17.91
C LEU A 7 -5.86 -10.17 16.44
N LEU A 8 -4.92 -9.57 15.72
CA LEU A 8 -5.02 -9.42 14.27
C LEU A 8 -4.40 -10.64 13.61
N SER A 9 -5.04 -11.13 12.56
CA SER A 9 -4.61 -12.38 11.94
C SER A 9 -3.82 -12.11 10.66
N LEU A 10 -2.59 -12.63 10.68
CA LEU A 10 -1.51 -12.65 9.70
C LEU A 10 -1.62 -13.68 8.57
N PHE A 11 -2.04 -13.40 7.33
CA PHE A 11 -2.15 -14.43 6.28
C PHE A 11 -1.44 -14.10 4.98
N LEU A 12 -0.87 -15.10 4.32
CA LEU A 12 -0.41 -14.99 2.92
C LEU A 12 -1.47 -15.57 1.98
N LEU A 13 -2.13 -14.71 1.20
CA LEU A 13 -3.15 -15.08 0.21
C LEU A 13 -2.57 -15.06 -1.20
N GLY A 14 -3.09 -15.91 -2.09
CA GLY A 14 -2.86 -15.85 -3.53
C GLY A 14 -4.18 -15.75 -4.28
N GLY A 15 -4.28 -14.89 -5.30
CA GLY A 15 -5.42 -14.80 -6.23
C GLY A 15 -4.95 -14.75 -7.69
N GLN A 16 -5.78 -15.19 -8.65
CA GLN A 16 -5.40 -15.19 -10.07
C GLN A 16 -5.39 -13.77 -10.66
N ALA A 17 -4.37 -13.43 -11.46
CA ALA A 17 -4.29 -12.17 -12.21
C ALA A 17 -5.12 -12.19 -13.51
N GLN A 18 -5.46 -11.01 -14.07
CA GLN A 18 -6.34 -10.84 -15.25
C GLN A 18 -5.86 -11.54 -16.54
N HIS A 19 -4.57 -11.83 -16.69
CA HIS A 19 -4.02 -12.46 -17.90
C HIS A 19 -2.82 -13.35 -17.56
N GLY A 20 -3.05 -14.66 -17.41
CA GLY A 20 -2.00 -15.66 -17.27
C GLY A 20 -2.16 -16.57 -16.05
N SER A 21 -1.34 -17.61 -16.01
CA SER A 21 -1.23 -18.59 -14.91
C SER A 21 -0.69 -18.02 -13.59
N ASP A 22 -0.69 -16.70 -13.45
CA ASP A 22 0.10 -15.98 -12.46
C ASP A 22 -0.80 -15.51 -11.33
N TRP A 23 -0.30 -15.75 -10.13
CA TRP A 23 -0.99 -15.52 -8.87
C TRP A 23 -0.44 -14.24 -8.25
N THR A 24 -1.29 -13.29 -7.90
CA THR A 24 -0.94 -12.16 -7.06
C THR A 24 -0.98 -12.62 -5.62
N TYR A 25 0.13 -12.45 -4.91
CA TYR A 25 0.24 -12.78 -3.50
C TYR A 25 0.29 -11.52 -2.64
N SER A 26 -0.32 -11.55 -1.47
CA SER A 26 -0.11 -10.48 -0.49
C SER A 26 -0.16 -11.03 0.92
N VAL A 27 0.59 -10.38 1.80
CA VAL A 27 0.39 -10.50 3.22
C VAL A 27 -0.80 -9.62 3.65
N GLN A 28 -1.75 -10.20 4.38
CA GLN A 28 -3.00 -9.58 4.78
C GLN A 28 -3.19 -9.66 6.30
N ILE A 29 -3.59 -8.54 6.90
CA ILE A 29 -3.96 -8.38 8.30
C ILE A 29 -5.48 -8.23 8.37
N SER A 30 -6.18 -9.15 9.03
CA SER A 30 -7.62 -8.97 9.31
C SER A 30 -7.85 -7.91 10.36
N LEU A 31 -8.80 -6.99 10.12
CA LEU A 31 -9.10 -5.85 10.99
C LEU A 31 -10.45 -5.99 11.70
N PRO A 32 -10.61 -5.40 12.90
CA PRO A 32 -11.88 -5.39 13.63
C PRO A 32 -12.91 -4.46 12.97
N SER A 33 -14.19 -4.78 13.08
CA SER A 33 -15.29 -3.93 12.60
C SER A 33 -15.53 -2.65 13.42
N THR A 34 -14.78 -2.48 14.52
CA THR A 34 -14.74 -1.23 15.29
C THR A 34 -13.90 -0.15 14.60
N MET A 35 -12.99 -0.52 13.68
CA MET A 35 -12.27 0.44 12.85
C MET A 35 -13.16 0.88 11.69
N ARG A 36 -13.37 2.19 11.57
CA ARG A 36 -14.29 2.79 10.61
C ARG A 36 -13.73 4.11 10.08
N MET A 37 -14.11 4.45 8.85
CA MET A 37 -13.91 5.78 8.28
C MET A 37 -15.24 6.34 7.79
N THR A 38 -15.35 7.67 7.72
CA THR A 38 -16.55 8.35 7.22
C THR A 38 -16.14 9.27 6.07
N ALA A 39 -16.77 9.08 4.92
CA ALA A 39 -16.55 9.92 3.74
C ALA A 39 -17.29 11.27 3.85
N ALA A 40 -16.99 12.21 2.96
CA ALA A 40 -17.53 13.57 3.00
C ALA A 40 -19.07 13.65 2.89
N ASP A 41 -19.68 12.68 2.21
CA ASP A 41 -21.13 12.54 2.05
C ASP A 41 -21.83 11.92 3.29
N GLY A 42 -21.06 11.59 4.33
CA GLY A 42 -21.55 10.93 5.54
C GLY A 42 -21.59 9.40 5.44
N THR A 43 -21.17 8.80 4.33
CA THR A 43 -21.10 7.35 4.19
C THR A 43 -20.07 6.77 5.15
N VAL A 44 -20.48 5.82 5.99
CA VAL A 44 -19.61 5.12 6.93
C VAL A 44 -19.12 3.81 6.31
N TYR A 45 -17.81 3.60 6.29
CA TYR A 45 -17.14 2.39 5.84
C TYR A 45 -16.48 1.67 7.02
N ILE A 46 -16.62 0.35 7.06
CA ILE A 46 -16.10 -0.54 8.11
C ILE A 46 -14.86 -1.25 7.59
N ALA A 47 -13.75 -1.17 8.32
CA ALA A 47 -12.50 -1.81 7.92
C ALA A 47 -12.64 -3.34 7.94
N GLN A 48 -12.09 -3.99 6.91
CA GLN A 48 -12.10 -5.44 6.75
C GLN A 48 -10.69 -6.01 6.88
N GLN A 49 -9.74 -5.46 6.14
CA GLN A 49 -8.36 -5.94 6.09
C GLN A 49 -7.38 -4.86 5.66
N MET A 50 -6.10 -5.05 6.00
CA MET A 50 -4.97 -4.30 5.47
C MET A 50 -4.03 -5.24 4.73
N HIS A 51 -3.51 -4.84 3.58
CA HIS A 51 -2.53 -5.62 2.81
C HIS A 51 -1.53 -4.72 2.09
N PHE A 52 -0.53 -5.34 1.45
CA PHE A 52 0.65 -4.65 0.94
C PHE A 52 0.96 -5.10 -0.48
N HIS A 53 1.19 -4.15 -1.38
CA HIS A 53 1.76 -4.36 -2.69
C HIS A 53 3.24 -4.00 -2.63
N TRP A 54 4.10 -4.91 -3.09
CA TRP A 54 5.55 -4.72 -3.15
C TRP A 54 6.11 -5.41 -4.40
N GLY A 55 7.31 -5.00 -4.80
CA GLY A 55 8.03 -5.54 -5.95
C GLY A 55 9.30 -6.32 -5.55
N GLY A 56 10.39 -6.06 -6.27
CA GLY A 56 11.74 -6.62 -6.05
C GLY A 56 12.37 -7.06 -7.39
N ALA A 57 13.69 -7.18 -7.56
CA ALA A 57 14.83 -6.77 -6.75
C ALA A 57 15.76 -5.84 -7.57
N SER A 58 16.40 -4.91 -6.85
CA SER A 58 17.71 -4.30 -7.15
C SER A 58 17.91 -3.28 -8.29
N SER A 59 16.88 -2.63 -8.85
CA SER A 59 17.11 -1.32 -9.53
C SER A 59 15.85 -0.53 -9.87
N ASP A 60 14.70 -1.19 -10.07
CA ASP A 60 13.47 -0.52 -10.50
C ASP A 60 12.47 -0.39 -9.36
N ILE A 61 11.88 0.80 -9.22
CA ILE A 61 10.77 1.03 -8.30
C ILE A 61 9.52 0.37 -8.91
N SER A 62 9.12 -0.80 -8.39
CA SER A 62 8.12 -1.67 -9.02
C SER A 62 6.98 -2.14 -8.10
N GLY A 63 6.80 -1.53 -6.92
CA GLY A 63 5.92 -2.10 -5.89
C GLY A 63 4.50 -1.55 -5.82
N SER A 64 4.31 -0.24 -5.96
CA SER A 64 2.98 0.38 -5.87
C SER A 64 2.13 0.03 -7.10
N GLU A 65 0.81 0.04 -6.96
CA GLU A 65 -0.12 -0.10 -8.10
C GLU A 65 -0.38 1.26 -8.74
N HIS A 66 -0.69 2.25 -7.91
CA HIS A 66 -0.79 3.65 -8.30
C HIS A 66 0.57 4.25 -8.63
N THR A 67 0.55 5.32 -9.42
CA THR A 67 1.69 6.19 -9.69
C THR A 67 1.27 7.64 -9.51
N VAL A 68 2.16 8.48 -9.02
CA VAL A 68 1.98 9.94 -8.97
C VAL A 68 2.92 10.56 -10.00
N ASP A 69 2.40 11.32 -10.96
CA ASP A 69 3.17 11.92 -12.05
C ASP A 69 4.07 10.92 -12.81
N GLY A 70 3.58 9.70 -12.98
CA GLY A 70 4.30 8.59 -13.62
C GLY A 70 5.34 7.91 -12.72
N ILE A 71 5.58 8.40 -11.52
CA ILE A 71 6.50 7.82 -10.54
C ILE A 71 5.80 6.70 -9.77
N ARG A 72 6.39 5.52 -9.79
CA ARG A 72 5.99 4.37 -8.97
C ARG A 72 6.73 4.41 -7.63
N HIS A 73 6.17 3.78 -6.60
CA HIS A 73 6.72 3.70 -5.24
C HIS A 73 7.07 2.26 -4.85
N VAL A 74 7.88 2.11 -3.79
CA VAL A 74 8.48 0.80 -3.44
C VAL A 74 7.46 -0.16 -2.83
N ILE A 75 6.48 0.36 -2.08
CA ILE A 75 5.38 -0.38 -1.49
C ILE A 75 4.14 0.52 -1.54
N GLU A 76 2.98 -0.08 -1.75
CA GLU A 76 1.69 0.55 -1.51
C GLU A 76 0.86 -0.28 -0.51
N ILE A 77 0.29 0.40 0.46
CA ILE A 77 -0.49 -0.18 1.54
C ILE A 77 -1.95 0.06 1.21
N HIS A 78 -2.80 -0.96 1.30
CA HIS A 78 -4.24 -0.82 1.15
C HIS A 78 -4.95 -1.25 2.43
N VAL A 79 -5.81 -0.36 2.95
CA VAL A 79 -6.79 -0.68 4.00
C VAL A 79 -8.17 -0.74 3.36
N VAL A 80 -8.69 -1.95 3.19
CA VAL A 80 -9.97 -2.22 2.54
C VAL A 80 -11.10 -2.10 3.55
N HIS A 81 -12.14 -1.37 3.17
CA HIS A 81 -13.35 -1.18 3.92
C HIS A 81 -14.59 -1.55 3.09
N TYR A 82 -15.69 -1.87 3.76
CA TYR A 82 -17.00 -2.01 3.13
C TYR A 82 -18.02 -1.04 3.68
N ASN A 83 -18.97 -0.65 2.84
CA ASN A 83 -20.01 0.30 3.18
C ASN A 83 -20.95 -0.29 4.24
N SER A 84 -21.12 0.43 5.35
CA SER A 84 -21.90 0.01 6.51
C SER A 84 -23.40 -0.20 6.23
N LYS A 85 -23.90 0.29 5.08
CA LYS A 85 -25.26 -0.01 4.59
C LYS A 85 -25.46 -1.49 4.28
N TYR A 86 -24.38 -2.23 4.02
CA TYR A 86 -24.40 -3.66 3.76
C TYR A 86 -24.11 -4.48 5.02
N LYS A 87 -24.78 -5.63 5.16
CA LYS A 87 -24.69 -6.49 6.35
C LYS A 87 -23.34 -7.20 6.51
N SER A 88 -22.61 -7.40 5.41
CA SER A 88 -21.31 -8.07 5.41
C SER A 88 -20.44 -7.58 4.25
N TYR A 89 -19.13 -7.80 4.39
CA TYR A 89 -18.15 -7.60 3.30
C TYR A 89 -18.51 -8.41 2.05
N ASP A 90 -18.96 -9.66 2.21
CA ASP A 90 -19.37 -10.53 1.09
C ASP A 90 -20.51 -9.96 0.26
N ILE A 91 -21.51 -9.35 0.92
CA ILE A 91 -22.60 -8.67 0.19
C ILE A 91 -22.09 -7.39 -0.47
N ALA A 92 -21.22 -6.65 0.20
CA ALA A 92 -20.73 -5.37 -0.29
C ALA A 92 -19.83 -5.50 -1.52
N GLN A 93 -19.03 -6.56 -1.61
CA GLN A 93 -18.11 -6.79 -2.74
C GLN A 93 -18.80 -6.82 -4.11
N ASP A 94 -20.07 -7.24 -4.16
CA ASP A 94 -20.85 -7.31 -5.40
C ASP A 94 -21.89 -6.18 -5.52
N ALA A 95 -21.88 -5.22 -4.57
CA ALA A 95 -22.89 -4.19 -4.49
C ALA A 95 -22.35 -2.80 -4.91
N PRO A 96 -23.21 -1.91 -5.44
CA PRO A 96 -22.82 -0.55 -5.82
C PRO A 96 -22.40 0.29 -4.60
N ASP A 97 -21.31 1.04 -4.75
CA ASP A 97 -20.66 1.79 -3.65
C ASP A 97 -20.32 0.89 -2.46
N GLY A 98 -20.06 -0.38 -2.74
CA GLY A 98 -19.84 -1.44 -1.76
C GLY A 98 -18.55 -1.27 -0.99
N LEU A 99 -17.49 -0.79 -1.65
CA LEU A 99 -16.15 -0.81 -1.11
C LEU A 99 -15.52 0.58 -1.10
N ALA A 100 -14.60 0.75 -0.17
CA ALA A 100 -13.67 1.87 -0.19
C ALA A 100 -12.28 1.41 0.25
N VAL A 101 -11.24 1.97 -0.36
CA VAL A 101 -9.85 1.61 -0.07
C VAL A 101 -9.08 2.86 0.28
N LEU A 102 -8.48 2.86 1.48
CA LEU A 102 -7.48 3.85 1.87
C LEU A 102 -6.10 3.32 1.47
N ALA A 103 -5.44 4.02 0.56
CA ALA A 103 -4.13 3.68 0.02
C ALA A 103 -3.05 4.65 0.56
N ALA A 104 -1.86 4.11 0.84
CA ALA A 104 -0.71 4.90 1.26
C ALA A 104 0.57 4.37 0.61
N PHE A 105 1.41 5.26 0.11
CA PHE A 105 2.72 4.89 -0.41
C PHE A 105 3.75 4.81 0.71
N VAL A 106 4.73 3.92 0.54
CA VAL A 106 5.95 3.91 1.34
C VAL A 106 7.07 4.61 0.59
N GLU A 107 7.82 5.44 1.31
CA GLU A 107 9.10 5.98 0.85
C GLU A 107 10.28 5.41 1.66
N VAL A 108 11.42 5.30 0.99
CA VAL A 108 12.67 4.79 1.57
C VAL A 108 13.81 5.76 1.29
N LYS A 109 14.45 6.23 2.36
CA LYS A 109 15.68 7.04 2.32
C LYS A 109 16.66 6.49 3.35
N ASN A 110 17.36 7.35 4.08
CA ASN A 110 18.17 6.97 5.24
C ASN A 110 17.33 7.05 6.53
N TYR A 111 16.11 6.50 6.49
CA TYR A 111 15.22 6.50 7.63
C TYR A 111 15.61 5.40 8.63
N PRO A 112 15.46 5.66 9.95
CA PRO A 112 15.59 4.61 10.95
C PRO A 112 14.45 3.59 10.82
N GLU A 113 14.55 2.50 11.58
CA GLU A 113 13.45 1.54 11.68
C GLU A 113 12.16 2.24 12.15
N ASN A 114 11.06 1.97 11.45
CA ASN A 114 9.74 2.36 11.89
C ASN A 114 9.23 1.34 12.92
N THR A 115 9.14 1.75 14.18
CA THR A 115 8.81 0.88 15.31
C THR A 115 7.41 0.28 15.24
N TYR A 116 6.47 0.95 14.55
CA TYR A 116 5.10 0.45 14.37
C TYR A 116 5.03 -0.76 13.43
N TYR A 117 6.06 -0.96 12.61
CA TYR A 117 6.19 -2.11 11.72
C TYR A 117 7.04 -3.24 12.31
N SER A 118 7.76 -3.03 13.42
CA SER A 118 8.72 -4.00 13.93
C SER A 118 8.09 -5.37 14.24
N ASN A 119 6.92 -5.39 14.89
CA ASN A 119 6.22 -6.63 15.21
C ASN A 119 5.67 -7.33 13.95
N PHE A 120 5.10 -6.56 13.02
CA PHE A 120 4.62 -7.08 11.73
C PHE A 120 5.76 -7.71 10.91
N ILE A 121 6.87 -6.97 10.74
CA ILE A 121 8.03 -7.41 9.95
C ILE A 121 8.69 -8.65 10.56
N SER A 122 8.78 -8.76 11.89
CA SER A 122 9.36 -9.95 12.54
C SER A 122 8.51 -11.21 12.31
N HIS A 123 7.20 -11.06 12.20
CA HIS A 123 6.26 -12.17 12.01
C HIS A 123 6.19 -12.69 10.57
N LEU A 124 6.76 -11.99 9.59
CA LEU A 124 6.85 -12.49 8.21
C LEU A 124 7.56 -13.86 8.14
N ALA A 125 8.53 -14.10 9.02
CA ALA A 125 9.23 -15.38 9.11
C ALA A 125 8.31 -16.55 9.50
N ASN A 126 7.18 -16.27 10.17
CA ASN A 126 6.22 -17.28 10.63
C ASN A 126 5.17 -17.63 9.58
N ILE A 127 5.11 -16.89 8.46
CA ILE A 127 4.14 -17.07 7.38
C ILE A 127 4.80 -17.14 6.01
N LYS A 128 6.00 -17.70 5.96
CA LYS A 128 6.85 -17.79 4.77
C LYS A 128 6.16 -18.44 3.56
N TYR A 129 5.29 -19.43 3.77
CA TYR A 129 4.62 -20.19 2.71
C TYR A 129 3.13 -19.82 2.61
N PRO A 130 2.51 -19.90 1.41
CA PRO A 130 1.10 -19.56 1.24
C PRO A 130 0.18 -20.39 2.14
N GLY A 131 -0.87 -19.74 2.65
CA GLY A 131 -1.82 -20.36 3.57
C GLY A 131 -1.37 -20.44 5.04
N GLN A 132 -0.10 -20.14 5.34
CA GLN A 132 0.36 -20.01 6.73
C GLN A 132 -0.28 -18.81 7.41
N ARG A 133 -0.45 -18.94 8.73
CA ARG A 133 -1.16 -17.98 9.57
C ARG A 133 -0.37 -17.72 10.85
N THR A 134 -0.33 -16.47 11.30
CA THR A 134 0.17 -16.10 12.62
C THR A 134 -0.67 -14.99 13.23
N THR A 135 -0.45 -14.66 14.49
CA THR A 135 -1.24 -13.65 15.20
C THR A 135 -0.34 -12.53 15.67
N LEU A 136 -0.77 -11.30 15.42
CA LEU A 136 -0.11 -10.11 15.91
C LEU A 136 -0.83 -9.60 17.16
N THR A 137 -0.04 -9.09 18.11
CA THR A 137 -0.54 -8.39 19.29
C THR A 137 0.01 -6.96 19.31
N GLY A 138 -0.80 -6.01 19.78
CA GLY A 138 -0.35 -4.63 20.00
C GLY A 138 -0.01 -3.84 18.72
N LEU A 139 -0.70 -4.11 17.61
CA LEU A 139 -0.56 -3.29 16.40
C LEU A 139 -1.41 -2.02 16.50
N ASP A 140 -0.84 -0.89 16.15
CA ASP A 140 -1.56 0.36 15.92
C ASP A 140 -1.63 0.63 14.42
N ILE A 141 -2.82 0.43 13.84
CA ILE A 141 -3.03 0.58 12.39
C ILE A 141 -2.91 2.05 11.98
N GLN A 142 -3.29 2.99 12.84
CA GLN A 142 -3.21 4.41 12.53
C GLN A 142 -1.76 4.86 12.44
N ASP A 143 -0.91 4.42 13.38
CA ASP A 143 0.51 4.78 13.38
C ASP A 143 1.34 4.00 12.34
N MET A 144 0.77 2.95 11.73
CA MET A 144 1.33 2.31 10.54
C MET A 144 1.06 3.09 9.24
N LEU A 145 0.11 4.04 9.24
CA LEU A 145 -0.19 4.91 8.11
C LEU A 145 0.70 6.18 8.15
N PRO A 146 0.65 7.05 7.12
CA PRO A 146 1.39 8.31 7.11
C PRO A 146 1.06 9.19 8.33
N ARG A 147 1.99 10.06 8.72
CA ARG A 147 1.77 10.95 9.87
C ARG A 147 0.65 11.95 9.59
N ASN A 148 0.58 12.45 8.36
CA ASN A 148 -0.54 13.28 7.93
C ASN A 148 -1.60 12.44 7.23
N LEU A 149 -2.68 12.13 7.95
CA LEU A 149 -3.87 11.45 7.43
C LEU A 149 -4.93 12.41 6.87
N GLN A 150 -4.69 13.72 6.93
CA GLN A 150 -5.69 14.73 6.59
C GLN A 150 -5.74 15.00 5.09
N HIS A 151 -4.63 14.84 4.37
CA HIS A 151 -4.53 15.18 2.95
C HIS A 151 -4.56 13.93 2.07
N TYR A 152 -5.50 13.87 1.14
CA TYR A 152 -5.65 12.76 0.21
C TYR A 152 -6.19 13.21 -1.15
N TYR A 153 -5.93 12.36 -2.13
CA TYR A 153 -6.61 12.35 -3.42
C TYR A 153 -7.76 11.33 -3.36
N THR A 154 -8.82 11.57 -4.11
CA THR A 154 -9.94 10.62 -4.20
C THR A 154 -10.49 10.47 -5.62
N TYR A 155 -10.96 9.26 -5.94
CA TYR A 155 -11.65 8.95 -7.18
C TYR A 155 -12.46 7.64 -7.09
N HIS A 156 -13.40 7.44 -8.00
CA HIS A 156 -14.14 6.17 -8.15
C HIS A 156 -13.46 5.22 -9.14
N GLY A 157 -13.29 3.96 -8.74
CA GLY A 157 -12.59 2.96 -9.53
C GLY A 157 -13.03 1.53 -9.24
N SER A 158 -12.11 0.60 -9.44
CA SER A 158 -12.37 -0.83 -9.36
C SER A 158 -11.43 -1.56 -8.40
N LEU A 159 -11.71 -2.83 -8.16
CA LEU A 159 -10.69 -3.78 -7.71
C LEU A 159 -9.54 -3.85 -8.73
N THR A 160 -8.31 -4.01 -8.25
CA THR A 160 -7.10 -4.13 -9.09
C THR A 160 -6.79 -5.58 -9.48
N THR A 161 -7.47 -6.54 -8.86
CA THR A 161 -7.49 -7.96 -9.22
C THR A 161 -8.88 -8.38 -9.74
N PRO A 162 -8.99 -9.47 -10.51
CA PRO A 162 -10.28 -10.04 -10.88
C PRO A 162 -11.20 -10.24 -9.66
N PRO A 163 -12.51 -9.96 -9.78
CA PRO A 163 -13.26 -9.68 -11.01
C PRO A 163 -13.22 -8.21 -11.48
N CYS A 164 -12.38 -7.36 -10.89
CA CYS A 164 -12.26 -5.94 -11.27
C CYS A 164 -13.57 -5.14 -11.17
N THR A 165 -14.42 -5.48 -10.19
CA THR A 165 -15.70 -4.81 -9.93
C THR A 165 -15.51 -3.31 -9.75
N GLU A 166 -16.30 -2.50 -10.46
CA GLU A 166 -16.27 -1.03 -10.42
C GLU A 166 -17.17 -0.49 -9.30
N ASN A 167 -16.85 -0.82 -8.05
CA ASN A 167 -17.60 -0.39 -6.87
C ASN A 167 -16.72 0.14 -5.72
N VAL A 168 -15.52 0.63 -6.06
CA VAL A 168 -14.50 1.04 -5.09
C VAL A 168 -14.34 2.56 -5.08
N HIS A 169 -14.55 3.18 -3.92
CA HIS A 169 -14.15 4.57 -3.65
C HIS A 169 -12.72 4.60 -3.12
N TRP A 170 -11.79 5.13 -3.91
CA TRP A 170 -10.36 5.16 -3.58
C TRP A 170 -9.99 6.46 -2.86
N PHE A 171 -9.25 6.34 -1.77
CA PHE A 171 -8.63 7.45 -1.04
C PHE A 171 -7.13 7.23 -1.02
N VAL A 172 -6.34 8.04 -1.72
CA VAL A 172 -4.88 7.90 -1.79
C VAL A 172 -4.25 9.02 -0.96
N LEU A 173 -3.64 8.67 0.17
CA LEU A 173 -2.99 9.64 1.06
C LEU A 173 -1.83 10.35 0.35
N ALA A 174 -1.73 11.66 0.54
CA ALA A 174 -0.70 12.48 -0.08
C ALA A 174 0.66 12.38 0.64
N ASP A 175 0.64 12.11 1.96
CA ASP A 175 1.85 11.87 2.75
C ASP A 175 2.27 10.39 2.67
N PHE A 176 3.54 10.11 2.98
CA PHE A 176 4.14 8.80 2.82
C PHE A 176 4.45 8.13 4.15
N VAL A 177 4.34 6.80 4.18
CA VAL A 177 4.89 5.97 5.25
C VAL A 177 6.41 5.89 5.07
N LYS A 178 7.15 6.14 6.15
CA LYS A 178 8.61 6.03 6.16
C LYS A 178 9.02 4.68 6.71
N LEU A 179 9.69 3.87 5.90
CA LEU A 179 10.32 2.61 6.35
C LEU A 179 11.83 2.65 6.13
N SER A 180 12.56 1.89 6.95
CA SER A 180 13.99 1.67 6.71
C SER A 180 14.20 0.74 5.52
N ARG A 181 15.36 0.86 4.85
CA ARG A 181 15.76 -0.06 3.78
C ARG A 181 15.68 -1.52 4.21
N THR A 182 16.05 -1.82 5.46
CA THR A 182 16.01 -3.15 6.03
C THR A 182 14.58 -3.69 6.16
N GLN A 183 13.61 -2.85 6.53
CA GLN A 183 12.21 -3.26 6.63
C GLN A 183 11.62 -3.56 5.25
N VAL A 184 11.88 -2.71 4.26
CA VAL A 184 11.44 -2.94 2.88
C VAL A 184 12.07 -4.21 2.31
N TRP A 185 13.38 -4.39 2.47
CA TRP A 185 14.06 -5.61 2.03
C TRP A 185 13.48 -6.86 2.68
N LYS A 186 13.16 -6.82 3.98
CA LYS A 186 12.51 -7.95 4.66
C LYS A 186 11.13 -8.24 4.06
N LEU A 187 10.31 -7.23 3.79
CA LEU A 187 9.00 -7.45 3.16
C LEU A 187 9.15 -8.12 1.78
N GLU A 188 10.07 -7.62 0.96
CA GLU A 188 10.31 -8.11 -0.40
C GLU A 188 10.89 -9.53 -0.46
N ASN A 189 11.56 -10.01 0.59
CA ASN A 189 12.36 -11.24 0.55
C ASN A 189 11.94 -12.33 1.56
N SER A 190 10.92 -12.10 2.38
CA SER A 190 10.54 -13.07 3.44
C SER A 190 9.53 -14.13 3.00
N LEU A 191 8.75 -13.86 1.95
CA LEU A 191 7.57 -14.65 1.59
C LEU A 191 7.78 -15.39 0.27
N LEU A 192 7.25 -16.61 0.19
CA LEU A 192 7.34 -17.49 -0.97
C LEU A 192 5.97 -17.75 -1.60
N ASP A 193 5.94 -17.98 -2.90
CA ASP A 193 4.77 -18.42 -3.65
C ASP A 193 4.56 -19.95 -3.55
N HIS A 194 3.52 -20.46 -4.21
CA HIS A 194 3.21 -21.90 -4.27
C HIS A 194 4.28 -22.74 -4.98
N ARG A 195 5.22 -22.10 -5.69
CA ARG A 195 6.35 -22.72 -6.40
C ARG A 195 7.66 -22.57 -5.60
N ASN A 196 7.58 -22.17 -4.33
CA ASN A 196 8.71 -21.88 -3.44
C ASN A 196 9.67 -20.79 -3.96
N LYS A 197 9.18 -19.84 -4.77
CA LYS A 197 9.94 -18.67 -5.22
C LYS A 197 9.59 -17.46 -4.39
N THR A 198 10.55 -16.55 -4.18
CA THR A 198 10.29 -15.26 -3.54
C THR A 198 9.18 -14.52 -4.28
N ILE A 199 8.21 -14.01 -3.52
CA ILE A 199 7.10 -13.25 -4.09
C ILE A 199 7.61 -11.89 -4.56
N HIS A 200 7.62 -11.73 -5.87
CA HIS A 200 7.71 -10.44 -6.55
C HIS A 200 6.47 -10.37 -7.44
N ASN A 201 5.47 -9.61 -7.00
CA ASN A 201 4.21 -9.55 -7.73
C ASN A 201 4.34 -8.67 -8.96
N ASP A 202 3.66 -9.08 -10.02
CA ASP A 202 3.26 -8.14 -11.05
C ASP A 202 2.09 -7.30 -10.55
N TYR A 203 2.10 -6.02 -10.90
CA TYR A 203 1.01 -5.08 -10.65
C TYR A 203 0.15 -4.93 -11.90
N ARG A 204 -1.15 -4.64 -11.71
CA ARG A 204 -1.97 -4.20 -12.83
C ARG A 204 -1.42 -2.87 -13.36
N ARG A 205 -1.20 -2.76 -14.67
CA ARG A 205 -0.80 -1.49 -15.30
C ARG A 205 -1.83 -0.40 -14.96
N THR A 206 -1.38 0.84 -14.83
CA THR A 206 -2.27 1.98 -14.61
C THR A 206 -3.31 2.06 -15.73
N GLN A 207 -4.55 2.36 -15.35
CA GLN A 207 -5.68 2.41 -16.28
C GLN A 207 -5.99 3.86 -16.64
N PRO A 208 -6.47 4.15 -17.86
CA PRO A 208 -6.87 5.51 -18.24
C PRO A 208 -7.93 6.09 -17.31
N LEU A 209 -7.85 7.38 -17.00
CA LEU A 209 -8.89 8.07 -16.22
C LEU A 209 -10.24 8.07 -16.94
N ASN A 210 -10.25 8.05 -18.27
CA ASN A 210 -11.45 8.25 -19.09
C ASN A 210 -12.14 9.56 -18.68
N HIS A 211 -13.42 9.51 -18.32
CA HIS A 211 -14.20 10.69 -17.90
C HIS A 211 -14.03 11.06 -16.44
N ARG A 212 -13.22 10.33 -15.67
CA ARG A 212 -13.02 10.57 -14.23
C ARG A 212 -12.07 11.75 -14.03
N VAL A 213 -12.35 12.52 -12.98
CA VAL A 213 -11.45 13.55 -12.45
C VAL A 213 -11.01 13.08 -11.08
N VAL A 214 -9.70 13.18 -10.81
CA VAL A 214 -9.16 12.95 -9.46
C VAL A 214 -9.31 14.24 -8.68
N GLU A 215 -9.91 14.15 -7.49
CA GLU A 215 -10.10 15.30 -6.59
C GLU A 215 -9.08 15.26 -5.45
N SER A 216 -8.81 16.40 -4.83
CA SER A 216 -8.02 16.50 -3.60
C SER A 216 -8.78 17.32 -2.55
N ASN A 217 -8.61 16.99 -1.28
CA ASN A 217 -9.22 17.76 -0.18
C ASN A 217 -8.30 18.86 0.38
N PHE A 218 -7.21 19.15 -0.32
CA PHE A 218 -6.25 20.21 -0.01
C PHE A 218 -5.98 21.00 -1.29
N PRO A 219 -5.72 22.32 -1.19
CA PRO A 219 -5.36 23.12 -2.35
C PRO A 219 -4.05 22.56 -2.92
N ASN A 220 -3.94 22.57 -4.24
CA ASN A 220 -2.68 22.28 -4.89
C ASN A 220 -1.66 23.29 -4.34
N GLN A 221 -0.70 22.84 -3.53
CA GLN A 221 0.48 23.66 -3.33
C GLN A 221 1.05 23.82 -4.73
N GLU A 222 1.27 25.06 -5.18
CA GLU A 222 2.13 25.28 -6.34
C GLU A 222 3.46 24.62 -5.98
N TYR A 223 3.64 23.37 -6.42
CA TYR A 223 4.93 22.72 -6.39
C TYR A 223 5.79 23.62 -7.26
N THR A 224 6.63 24.44 -6.62
CA THR A 224 7.75 25.04 -7.31
C THR A 224 8.59 23.87 -7.78
N LEU A 225 8.37 23.44 -9.02
CA LEU A 225 9.12 22.40 -9.74
C LEU A 225 10.64 22.58 -9.55
N GLY A 226 11.07 23.81 -9.27
CA GLY A 226 12.41 24.16 -8.84
C GLY A 226 12.96 23.34 -7.67
N SER A 227 12.26 23.10 -6.57
CA SER A 227 12.90 22.50 -5.38
C SER A 227 13.28 21.03 -5.58
N GLU A 228 12.39 20.26 -6.20
CA GLU A 228 12.61 18.85 -6.51
C GLU A 228 13.54 18.67 -7.71
N PHE A 229 13.40 19.48 -8.76
CA PHE A 229 14.34 19.48 -9.88
C PHE A 229 15.76 19.87 -9.42
N GLN A 230 15.89 20.85 -8.53
CA GLN A 230 17.18 21.22 -7.91
C GLN A 230 17.73 20.12 -7.01
N PHE A 231 16.89 19.31 -6.38
CA PHE A 231 17.34 18.13 -5.65
C PHE A 231 17.91 17.06 -6.60
N TYR A 232 17.21 16.73 -7.69
CA TYR A 232 17.69 15.78 -8.68
C TYR A 232 18.93 16.28 -9.44
N LEU A 233 18.99 17.57 -9.79
CA LEU A 233 20.16 18.21 -10.38
C LEU A 233 21.39 18.09 -9.46
N ARG A 234 21.26 18.42 -8.18
CA ARG A 234 22.37 18.27 -7.21
C ARG A 234 22.85 16.82 -7.11
N LYS A 235 21.93 15.86 -7.11
CA LYS A 235 22.29 14.44 -7.14
C LYS A 235 23.04 14.04 -8.40
N ILE A 236 22.63 14.53 -9.57
CA ILE A 236 23.33 14.29 -10.83
C ILE A 236 24.72 14.93 -10.78
N GLU A 237 24.84 16.15 -10.27
CA GLU A 237 26.12 16.84 -10.11
C GLU A 237 27.08 16.10 -9.17
N GLU A 238 26.59 15.58 -8.04
CA GLU A 238 27.38 14.75 -7.11
C GLU A 238 27.88 13.45 -7.78
N ILE A 239 27.03 12.79 -8.57
CA ILE A 239 27.41 11.59 -9.32
C ILE A 239 28.46 11.92 -10.37
N LEU A 240 28.28 13.03 -11.10
CA LEU A 240 29.24 13.46 -12.11
C LEU A 240 30.58 13.84 -11.50
N ASP A 241 30.61 14.51 -10.34
CA ASP A 241 31.86 14.85 -9.65
C ASP A 241 32.58 13.60 -9.14
N TYR A 242 31.83 12.63 -8.58
CA TYR A 242 32.37 11.32 -8.22
C TYR A 242 33.01 10.62 -9.43
N LEU A 243 32.31 10.56 -10.56
CA LEU A 243 32.83 9.93 -11.78
C LEU A 243 34.07 10.65 -12.33
N ARG A 244 34.10 11.99 -12.30
CA ARG A 244 35.28 12.79 -12.69
C ARG A 244 36.50 12.50 -11.82
N ARG A 245 36.31 12.34 -10.52
CA ARG A 245 37.40 11.98 -9.58
C ARG A 245 37.86 10.53 -9.74
N ALA A 246 36.99 9.62 -10.19
CA ALA A 246 37.33 8.22 -10.41
C ALA A 246 38.06 7.97 -11.75
N LEU A 247 38.02 8.94 -12.69
CA LEU A 247 38.62 8.85 -14.02
C LEU A 247 39.94 9.64 -14.17
N ASN A 248 40.37 10.37 -13.13
CA ASN A 248 41.66 11.05 -13.02
C ASN A 248 42.53 10.35 -11.96
#